data_AF-A0A2I0M2W8-F1
#
_entry.id   AF-A0A2I0M2W8-F1
#
_cell.length_a   1.000
_cell.length_b   1.000
_cell.length_c   1.000
_cell.angle_alpha   90.00
_cell.angle_beta   90.00
_cell.angle_gamma   90.00
#
_symmetry.space_group_name_H-M   'P 1'
#
loop_
_entity.id
_entity.type
_entity.pdbx_description
1 polymer ?
#
loop_
_entity_poly.entity_id
_entity_poly.type
_entity_poly.pdbx_seq_one_letter_code
_entity_poly.pdbx_strand_id
1 'polypeptide(L)'
;MAPSNTLVSHMEEKLLPKEKNKLRKPVVEKMRRDRINSSIEQLKLLLEKEFQRHQPNSKLEKADILEVAVSYLKQQSQLQDPSECRAAFIHKNLEQNFNSGYLRCLKEAMHFLSYYEPRKETQVQLIKHLCKAQMGAGVTHAPALRSPPLSPCPFATKPPAQKTLVAAPAIWRP
;
A
#
# COMPACT_ATOMS: atom_id res chain seq x y z
N MET A 1 31.81 23.28 32.54
CA MET A 1 32.04 23.40 31.10
C MET A 1 32.44 22.02 30.58
N ALA A 2 31.66 21.42 29.70
CA ALA A 2 32.00 20.12 29.10
C ALA A 2 32.94 20.34 27.90
N PRO A 3 34.01 19.55 27.72
CA PRO A 3 34.83 19.68 26.53
C PRO A 3 34.07 19.10 25.34
N SER A 4 33.90 19.95 24.33
CA SER A 4 33.23 19.63 23.08
C SER A 4 33.95 18.52 22.32
N ASN A 5 33.14 17.67 21.70
CA ASN A 5 33.47 16.49 20.92
C ASN A 5 34.13 16.85 19.56
N THR A 6 35.15 17.71 19.55
CA THR A 6 35.77 18.28 18.34
C THR A 6 36.69 17.28 17.61
N LEU A 7 37.08 16.18 18.27
CA LEU A 7 38.05 15.24 17.72
C LEU A 7 37.45 14.35 16.61
N VAL A 8 36.16 14.04 16.67
CA VAL A 8 35.50 13.19 15.65
C VAL A 8 35.27 13.91 14.33
N SER A 9 35.10 15.24 14.35
CA SER A 9 34.91 16.03 13.12
C SER A 9 36.22 16.28 12.36
N HIS A 10 37.37 16.29 13.04
CA HIS A 10 38.65 16.63 12.40
C HIS A 10 39.28 15.47 11.60
N MET A 11 38.83 14.23 11.80
CA MET A 11 39.38 13.06 11.10
C MET A 11 38.76 12.83 9.71
N GLU A 12 37.60 13.46 9.43
CA GLU A 12 36.85 13.26 8.19
C GLU A 12 37.31 14.17 7.04
N GLU A 13 38.02 15.26 7.36
CA GLU A 13 38.46 16.24 6.37
C GLU A 13 39.71 15.79 5.58
N LYS A 14 40.47 14.82 6.08
CA LYS A 14 41.76 14.42 5.50
C LYS A 14 41.79 13.09 4.74
N LEU A 15 40.63 12.51 4.40
CA LEU A 15 40.59 11.30 3.57
C LEU A 15 40.41 11.62 2.08
N LEU A 16 41.28 11.04 1.25
CA LEU A 16 41.22 11.18 -0.21
C LEU A 16 39.82 10.76 -0.72
N PRO A 17 39.27 11.37 -1.79
CA PRO A 17 37.96 10.99 -2.33
C PRO A 17 37.80 9.49 -2.64
N LYS A 18 38.91 8.80 -2.95
CA LYS A 18 38.97 7.35 -3.11
C LYS A 18 38.72 6.58 -1.81
N GLU A 19 39.18 7.09 -0.67
CA GLU A 19 38.98 6.50 0.65
C GLU A 19 37.57 6.76 1.19
N LYS A 20 37.03 7.97 0.94
CA LYS A 20 35.62 8.30 1.20
C LYS A 20 34.67 7.38 0.41
N ASN A 21 35.00 7.03 -0.84
CA ASN A 21 34.23 6.07 -1.63
C ASN A 21 34.36 4.61 -1.11
N LYS A 22 35.54 4.23 -0.61
CA LYS A 22 35.76 2.92 0.05
C LYS A 22 34.96 2.76 1.35
N LEU A 23 34.65 3.87 2.05
CA LEU A 23 33.84 3.87 3.27
C LEU A 23 32.33 4.08 3.03
N ARG A 24 31.93 4.76 1.94
CA ARG A 24 30.51 4.92 1.58
C ARG A 24 29.86 3.63 1.09
N LYS A 25 30.59 2.82 0.31
CA LYS A 25 30.13 1.51 -0.18
C LYS A 25 29.71 0.55 0.95
N PRO A 26 30.47 0.35 2.04
CA PRO A 26 30.06 -0.51 3.14
C PRO A 26 28.87 0.03 3.93
N VAL A 27 28.68 1.36 4.02
CA VAL A 27 27.51 1.95 4.68
C VAL A 27 26.22 1.71 3.89
N VAL A 28 26.23 1.96 2.58
CA VAL A 28 25.06 1.69 1.72
C VAL A 28 24.72 0.20 1.71
N GLU A 29 25.74 -0.65 1.66
CA GLU A 29 25.54 -2.10 1.73
C GLU A 29 24.96 -2.55 3.06
N LYS A 30 25.41 -1.95 4.18
CA LYS A 30 24.81 -2.19 5.50
C LYS A 30 23.34 -1.79 5.51
N MET A 31 23.00 -0.60 5.03
CA MET A 31 21.60 -0.15 4.93
C MET A 31 20.74 -1.09 4.07
N ARG A 32 21.31 -1.60 2.96
CA ARG A 32 20.61 -2.59 2.11
C ARG A 32 20.33 -3.87 2.89
N ARG A 33 21.34 -4.40 3.60
CA ARG A 33 21.18 -5.62 4.43
C ARG A 33 20.18 -5.41 5.55
N ASP A 34 20.22 -4.28 6.22
CA ASP A 34 19.29 -3.94 7.30
C ASP A 34 17.85 -3.85 6.78
N ARG A 35 17.65 -3.22 5.62
CA ARG A 35 16.34 -3.19 4.95
C ARG A 35 15.85 -4.60 4.59
N ILE A 36 16.71 -5.44 4.02
CA ILE A 36 16.35 -6.83 3.69
C ILE A 36 15.96 -7.59 4.96
N ASN A 37 16.76 -7.50 6.02
CA ASN A 37 16.48 -8.17 7.29
C ASN A 37 15.16 -7.69 7.91
N SER A 38 14.91 -6.38 7.89
CA SER A 38 13.64 -5.81 8.35
C SER A 38 12.45 -6.34 7.57
N SER A 39 12.57 -6.46 6.24
CA SER A 39 11.49 -7.00 5.42
C SER A 39 11.24 -8.50 5.66
N ILE A 40 12.28 -9.28 5.98
CA ILE A 40 12.15 -10.70 6.33
C ILE A 40 11.43 -10.86 7.68
N GLU A 41 11.75 -10.03 8.67
CA GLU A 41 11.01 -10.03 9.95
C GLU A 41 9.55 -9.58 9.78
N GLN A 42 9.28 -8.58 8.94
CA GLN A 42 7.91 -8.20 8.62
C GLN A 42 7.14 -9.36 7.96
N LEU A 43 7.80 -10.09 7.05
CA LEU A 43 7.21 -11.25 6.38
C LEU A 43 6.87 -12.36 7.38
N LYS A 44 7.73 -12.58 8.38
CA LYS A 44 7.47 -13.51 9.49
C LYS A 44 6.16 -13.18 10.21
N LEU A 45 5.96 -11.91 10.56
CA LEU A 45 4.74 -11.45 11.25
C LEU A 45 3.49 -11.55 10.36
N LEU A 46 3.59 -11.22 9.08
CA LEU A 46 2.45 -11.29 8.16
C LEU A 46 1.95 -12.72 7.93
N LEU A 47 2.86 -13.69 7.96
CA LEU A 47 2.58 -15.11 7.71
C LEU A 47 2.55 -15.95 9.00
N GLU A 48 2.46 -15.32 10.18
CA GLU A 48 2.48 -15.99 11.51
C GLU A 48 1.54 -17.21 11.56
N LYS A 49 0.31 -17.08 11.03
CA LYS A 49 -0.68 -18.17 10.99
C LYS A 49 -0.26 -19.33 10.10
N GLU A 50 0.38 -19.04 8.97
CA GLU A 50 0.89 -20.07 8.08
C GLU A 50 2.07 -20.80 8.71
N PHE A 51 2.94 -20.09 9.43
CA PHE A 51 4.02 -20.72 10.20
C PHE A 51 3.48 -21.62 11.31
N GLN A 52 2.45 -21.19 12.06
CA GLN A 52 1.82 -22.04 13.07
C GLN A 52 1.24 -23.33 12.49
N ARG A 53 0.72 -23.27 11.26
CA ARG A 53 0.19 -24.45 10.55
C ARG A 53 1.28 -25.43 10.11
N HIS A 54 2.42 -24.93 9.64
CA HIS A 54 3.50 -25.76 9.11
C HIS A 54 4.49 -26.23 10.20
N GLN A 55 4.86 -25.34 11.14
CA GLN A 55 5.84 -25.60 12.21
C GLN A 55 5.50 -24.80 13.49
N PRO A 56 4.56 -25.27 14.34
CA PRO A 56 4.07 -24.50 15.49
C PRO A 56 5.09 -24.23 16.60
N ASN A 57 6.23 -24.92 16.66
CA ASN A 57 7.17 -24.85 17.79
C ASN A 57 8.66 -24.80 17.37
N SER A 58 8.96 -24.46 16.11
CA SER A 58 10.34 -24.40 15.62
C SER A 58 10.87 -22.96 15.58
N LYS A 59 12.18 -22.79 15.79
CA LYS A 59 12.85 -21.53 15.48
C LYS A 59 12.89 -21.40 13.96
N LEU A 60 12.13 -20.43 13.43
CA LEU A 60 12.12 -20.16 11.99
C LEU A 60 13.46 -19.57 11.55
N GLU A 61 14.17 -20.30 10.69
CA GLU A 61 15.34 -19.77 10.00
C GLU A 61 14.91 -18.86 8.84
N LYS A 62 15.84 -18.04 8.34
CA LYS A 62 15.54 -17.16 7.19
C LYS A 62 15.15 -17.95 5.93
N ALA A 63 15.69 -19.15 5.76
CA ALA A 63 15.33 -20.03 4.66
C ALA A 63 13.87 -20.49 4.79
N ASP A 64 13.47 -20.97 5.98
CA ASP A 64 12.10 -21.40 6.27
C ASP A 64 11.09 -20.27 6.03
N ILE A 65 11.41 -19.05 6.49
CA ILE A 65 10.55 -17.88 6.30
C ILE A 65 10.28 -17.64 4.81
N LEU A 66 11.32 -17.72 3.98
CA LEU A 66 11.21 -17.51 2.54
C LEU A 66 10.50 -18.68 1.85
N GLU A 67 10.74 -19.92 2.28
CA GLU A 67 10.10 -21.11 1.72
C GLU A 67 8.59 -21.08 1.95
N VAL A 68 8.15 -20.84 3.19
CA VAL A 68 6.72 -20.72 3.52
C VAL A 68 6.08 -19.57 2.75
N ALA A 69 6.76 -18.43 2.62
CA ALA A 69 6.25 -17.31 1.84
C ALA A 69 6.08 -17.64 0.36
N VAL A 70 7.05 -18.33 -0.26
CA VAL A 70 6.94 -18.76 -1.66
C VAL A 70 5.82 -19.79 -1.81
N SER A 71 5.72 -20.75 -0.89
CA SER A 71 4.64 -21.76 -0.89
C SER A 71 3.27 -21.09 -0.80
N TYR A 72 3.11 -20.14 0.13
CA TYR A 72 1.90 -19.35 0.30
C TYR A 72 1.52 -18.58 -0.97
N LEU A 73 2.48 -17.89 -1.59
CA LEU A 73 2.23 -17.15 -2.83
C LEU A 73 1.86 -18.08 -4.00
N LYS A 74 2.53 -19.23 -4.13
CA LYS A 74 2.21 -20.24 -5.16
C LYS A 74 0.81 -20.81 -4.96
N GLN A 75 0.44 -21.14 -3.73
CA GLN A 75 -0.90 -21.61 -3.40
C GLN A 75 -1.94 -20.54 -3.76
N GLN A 76 -1.67 -19.27 -3.47
CA GLN A 76 -2.56 -18.17 -3.80
C GLN A 76 -2.67 -17.92 -5.32
N SER A 77 -1.57 -18.06 -6.06
CA SER A 77 -1.53 -17.90 -7.53
C SER A 77 -2.05 -19.11 -8.30
N GLN A 78 -2.14 -20.29 -7.68
CA GLN A 78 -2.72 -21.47 -8.33
C GLN A 78 -4.25 -21.49 -8.20
N LEU A 79 -4.78 -20.77 -7.22
CA LEU A 79 -6.21 -20.58 -7.02
C LEU A 79 -6.81 -19.46 -7.88
N GLN A 80 -5.99 -18.60 -8.50
CA GLN A 80 -6.40 -17.44 -9.30
C GLN A 80 -5.46 -17.24 -10.49
N ASP A 81 -5.98 -16.98 -11.68
CA ASP A 81 -5.18 -16.72 -12.89
C ASP A 81 -4.09 -15.65 -12.62
N PRO A 82 -2.83 -15.81 -13.10
CA PRO A 82 -1.73 -14.88 -12.82
C PRO A 82 -2.03 -13.41 -13.17
N SER A 83 -2.90 -13.18 -14.15
CA SER A 83 -3.37 -11.83 -14.55
C SER A 83 -4.36 -11.23 -13.55
N GLU A 84 -5.15 -12.07 -12.88
CA GLU A 84 -6.10 -11.68 -11.85
C GLU A 84 -5.43 -11.48 -10.49
N CYS A 85 -4.27 -12.08 -10.19
CA CYS A 85 -3.69 -11.99 -8.84
C CYS A 85 -3.39 -10.55 -8.39
N ARG A 86 -2.81 -9.71 -9.27
CA ARG A 86 -2.55 -8.29 -8.97
C ARG A 86 -3.84 -7.47 -8.97
N ALA A 87 -4.74 -7.74 -9.90
CA ALA A 87 -6.03 -7.06 -9.99
C ALA A 87 -6.93 -7.40 -8.80
N ALA A 88 -7.01 -8.66 -8.40
CA ALA A 88 -7.78 -9.19 -7.28
C ALA A 88 -7.20 -8.79 -5.92
N PHE A 89 -5.88 -8.71 -5.77
CA PHE A 89 -5.29 -8.13 -4.55
C PHE A 89 -5.64 -6.65 -4.42
N ILE A 90 -5.50 -5.88 -5.50
CA ILE A 90 -5.90 -4.47 -5.53
C ILE A 90 -7.42 -4.34 -5.33
N HIS A 91 -8.23 -5.20 -5.95
CA HIS A 91 -9.69 -5.19 -5.84
C HIS A 91 -10.16 -5.56 -4.45
N LYS A 92 -9.61 -6.62 -3.84
CA LYS A 92 -9.92 -6.97 -2.45
C LYS A 92 -9.54 -5.85 -1.50
N ASN A 93 -8.37 -5.24 -1.68
CA ASN A 93 -7.98 -4.10 -0.85
C ASN A 93 -8.90 -2.90 -1.08
N LEU A 94 -9.28 -2.60 -2.32
CA LEU A 94 -10.19 -1.50 -2.67
C LEU A 94 -11.60 -1.73 -2.13
N GLU A 95 -12.16 -2.94 -2.25
CA GLU A 95 -13.45 -3.30 -1.69
C GLU A 95 -13.45 -3.32 -0.16
N GLN A 96 -12.36 -3.76 0.47
CA GLN A 96 -12.17 -3.67 1.92
C GLN A 96 -12.11 -2.21 2.38
N ASN A 97 -11.37 -1.37 1.65
CA ASN A 97 -11.29 0.07 1.94
C ASN A 97 -12.65 0.76 1.71
N PHE A 98 -13.38 0.39 0.65
CA PHE A 98 -14.72 0.89 0.39
C PHE A 98 -15.70 0.47 1.48
N ASN A 99 -15.76 -0.82 1.84
CA ASN A 99 -16.63 -1.32 2.91
C ASN A 99 -16.32 -0.65 4.25
N SER A 100 -15.04 -0.49 4.59
CA SER A 100 -14.62 0.20 5.80
C SER A 100 -15.03 1.68 5.79
N GLY A 101 -14.84 2.37 4.66
CA GLY A 101 -15.23 3.77 4.49
C GLY A 101 -16.75 3.96 4.55
N TYR A 102 -17.49 3.06 3.88
CA TYR A 102 -18.94 3.03 3.87
C TYR A 102 -19.50 2.77 5.28
N LEU A 103 -18.96 1.79 6.01
CA LEU A 103 -19.38 1.50 7.38
C LEU A 103 -19.13 2.68 8.33
N ARG A 104 -18.00 3.37 8.18
CA ARG A 104 -17.70 4.59 8.94
C ARG A 104 -18.71 5.68 8.64
N CYS A 105 -19.02 5.91 7.36
CA CYS A 105 -20.03 6.87 6.93
C CYS A 105 -21.41 6.52 7.49
N LEU A 106 -21.83 5.25 7.37
CA LEU A 106 -23.10 4.75 7.90
C LEU A 106 -23.19 4.97 9.41
N LYS A 107 -22.13 4.65 10.16
CA LYS A 107 -22.09 4.84 11.61
C LYS A 107 -22.30 6.32 11.98
N GLU A 108 -21.62 7.22 11.29
CA GLU A 108 -21.75 8.66 11.51
C GLU A 108 -23.15 9.16 11.15
N ALA A 109 -23.70 8.71 10.02
CA ALA A 109 -25.06 9.04 9.61
C ALA A 109 -26.09 8.56 10.65
N MET A 110 -25.95 7.35 11.16
CA MET A 110 -26.82 6.82 12.23
C MET A 110 -26.70 7.64 13.53
N HIS A 111 -25.48 8.03 13.89
CA HIS A 111 -25.22 8.85 15.06
C HIS A 111 -25.87 10.24 14.93
N PHE A 112 -25.65 10.93 13.81
CA PHE A 112 -26.28 12.21 13.51
C PHE A 112 -27.81 12.14 13.55
N LEU A 113 -28.39 11.10 12.94
CA LEU A 113 -29.85 10.91 12.91
C LEU A 113 -30.44 10.58 14.29
N SER A 114 -29.67 9.99 15.21
CA SER A 114 -30.13 9.73 16.58
C SER A 114 -30.21 10.97 17.47
N TYR A 115 -29.49 12.04 17.10
CA TYR A 115 -29.43 13.28 17.89
C TYR A 115 -30.69 14.15 17.76
N TYR A 116 -31.56 13.88 16.79
CA TYR A 116 -32.78 14.65 16.51
C TYR A 116 -34.04 13.79 16.74
N GLU A 117 -34.94 14.23 17.64
CA GLU A 117 -36.27 13.64 17.86
C GLU A 117 -37.38 14.47 17.18
N PRO A 118 -38.52 13.87 16.75
CA PRO A 118 -38.77 12.45 16.52
C PRO A 118 -38.35 12.01 15.12
N ARG A 119 -38.04 10.71 14.98
CA ARG A 119 -37.64 10.09 13.72
C ARG A 119 -38.71 10.30 12.64
N LYS A 120 -38.43 11.17 11.67
CA LYS A 120 -39.26 11.31 10.48
C LYS A 120 -39.19 10.01 9.67
N GLU A 121 -40.28 9.63 9.01
CA GLU A 121 -40.34 8.46 8.12
C GLU A 121 -39.18 8.45 7.10
N THR A 122 -38.79 9.63 6.62
CA THR A 122 -37.64 9.82 5.72
C THR A 122 -36.33 9.34 6.33
N GLN A 123 -36.10 9.53 7.63
CA GLN A 123 -34.89 9.05 8.30
C GLN A 123 -34.87 7.53 8.43
N VAL A 124 -36.03 6.92 8.71
CA VAL A 124 -36.18 5.46 8.75
C VAL A 124 -35.95 4.85 7.36
N GLN A 125 -36.51 5.47 6.31
CA GLN A 125 -36.29 5.05 4.93
C GLN A 125 -34.83 5.20 4.50
N LEU A 126 -34.16 6.29 4.90
CA LEU A 126 -32.74 6.51 4.64
C LEU A 126 -31.87 5.43 5.29
N ILE A 127 -32.07 5.14 6.58
CA ILE A 127 -31.34 4.08 7.29
C ILE A 127 -31.57 2.72 6.62
N LYS A 128 -32.82 2.41 6.26
CA LYS A 128 -33.15 1.18 5.53
C LYS A 128 -32.41 1.08 4.19
N HIS A 129 -32.33 2.17 3.44
CA HIS A 129 -31.61 2.20 2.17
C HIS A 129 -30.11 1.99 2.36
N LEU A 130 -29.50 2.68 3.33
CA LEU A 130 -28.08 2.57 3.59
C LEU A 130 -27.68 1.16 4.08
N CYS A 131 -28.49 0.53 4.93
CA CYS A 131 -28.26 -0.86 5.33
C CYS A 131 -28.45 -1.85 4.16
N LYS A 132 -29.44 -1.60 3.28
CA LYS A 132 -29.68 -2.47 2.11
C LYS A 132 -28.53 -2.39 1.09
N ALA A 133 -27.95 -1.22 0.88
CA ALA A 133 -26.81 -1.04 -0.01
C ALA A 133 -25.56 -1.81 0.47
N GLN A 134 -25.42 -2.06 1.78
CA GLN A 134 -24.34 -2.89 2.33
C GLN A 134 -24.49 -4.38 1.98
N MET A 135 -25.72 -4.87 1.85
CA MET A 135 -26.01 -6.30 1.60
C MET A 135 -26.11 -6.66 0.11
N GLY A 136 -25.99 -5.67 -0.79
CA GLY A 136 -26.20 -5.83 -2.24
C GLY A 136 -24.96 -6.12 -3.08
N ALA A 137 -23.76 -6.21 -2.48
CA ALA A 137 -22.52 -6.54 -3.20
C ALA A 137 -22.35 -8.05 -3.49
N GLY A 138 -23.45 -8.81 -3.50
CA GLY A 138 -23.47 -10.22 -3.90
C GLY A 138 -23.92 -10.34 -5.36
N VAL A 139 -22.96 -10.54 -6.26
CA VAL A 139 -23.13 -11.12 -7.60
C VAL A 139 -23.96 -10.29 -8.59
N THR A 140 -23.30 -9.37 -9.28
CA THR A 140 -23.53 -9.19 -10.73
C THR A 140 -22.28 -8.59 -11.37
N HIS A 141 -21.44 -9.45 -11.96
CA HIS A 141 -20.39 -9.01 -12.85
C HIS A 141 -21.04 -8.33 -14.06
N ALA A 142 -20.89 -7.01 -14.17
CA ALA A 142 -20.99 -6.27 -15.41
C ALA A 142 -19.94 -5.16 -15.36
N PRO A 143 -18.93 -5.14 -16.25
CA PRO A 143 -17.92 -4.09 -16.25
C PRO A 143 -18.50 -2.87 -16.96
N ALA A 144 -19.32 -2.10 -16.27
CA ALA A 144 -19.61 -0.74 -16.69
C ALA A 144 -18.67 0.20 -15.94
N LEU A 145 -17.63 0.66 -16.63
CA LEU A 145 -16.82 1.80 -16.25
C LEU A 145 -17.75 3.01 -16.00
N ARG A 146 -18.26 3.16 -14.79
CA ARG A 146 -18.87 4.43 -14.33
C ARG A 146 -17.74 5.34 -13.91
N SER A 147 -17.26 6.13 -14.85
CA SER A 147 -16.62 7.40 -14.52
C SER A 147 -17.56 8.23 -13.64
N PRO A 148 -17.04 8.91 -12.60
CA PRO A 148 -17.87 9.87 -11.85
C PRO A 148 -18.27 11.02 -12.79
N PRO A 149 -19.50 11.57 -12.66
CA PRO A 149 -19.89 12.73 -13.45
C PRO A 149 -19.02 13.92 -13.06
N LEU A 150 -18.13 14.33 -13.98
CA LEU A 150 -17.43 15.60 -13.89
C LEU A 150 -18.47 16.72 -13.89
N SER A 151 -18.49 17.49 -12.80
CA SER A 151 -19.27 18.71 -12.71
C SER A 151 -18.77 19.73 -13.74
N PRO A 152 -19.65 20.52 -14.41
CA PRO A 152 -19.23 21.53 -15.36
C PRO A 152 -18.68 22.75 -14.62
N CYS A 153 -17.38 23.00 -14.69
CA CYS A 153 -16.80 24.30 -14.36
C CYS A 153 -16.71 25.14 -15.64
N PRO A 154 -17.37 26.31 -15.74
CA PRO A 154 -17.23 27.19 -16.88
C PRO A 154 -16.23 28.30 -16.54
N PHE A 155 -14.94 28.14 -16.85
CA PHE A 155 -14.07 29.30 -17.06
C PHE A 155 -13.10 29.03 -18.19
N ALA A 156 -13.40 29.69 -19.32
CA ALA A 156 -12.56 29.79 -20.49
C ALA A 156 -11.46 30.84 -20.27
N THR A 157 -10.21 30.52 -20.59
CA THR A 157 -9.26 31.50 -21.14
C THR A 157 -8.24 30.78 -22.04
N LYS A 158 -7.92 31.42 -23.17
CA LYS A 158 -7.33 30.90 -24.41
C LYS A 158 -5.81 30.56 -24.33
N PRO A 159 -5.26 29.78 -25.31
CA PRO A 159 -3.81 29.52 -25.54
C PRO A 159 -3.19 30.65 -26.42
N PRO A 160 -1.92 30.64 -26.94
CA PRO A 160 -0.99 29.51 -27.17
C PRO A 160 0.54 29.77 -27.00
N ALA A 161 1.38 28.72 -27.13
CA ALA A 161 2.58 28.72 -27.99
C ALA A 161 3.30 27.34 -27.99
N GLN A 162 3.61 26.86 -29.19
CA GLN A 162 4.33 25.63 -29.50
C GLN A 162 5.84 25.76 -29.21
N LYS A 163 6.51 24.61 -28.95
CA LYS A 163 7.78 24.24 -29.59
C LYS A 163 8.13 22.77 -29.34
N THR A 164 8.26 22.08 -30.47
CA THR A 164 8.73 20.72 -30.70
C THR A 164 10.16 20.49 -30.19
N LEU A 165 10.46 19.32 -29.64
CA LEU A 165 11.73 18.64 -29.88
C LEU A 165 11.62 17.13 -29.58
N VAL A 166 12.01 16.36 -30.60
CA VAL A 166 12.07 14.90 -30.68
C VAL A 166 13.49 14.44 -30.30
N ALA A 167 13.63 13.31 -29.57
CA ALA A 167 14.76 12.35 -29.54
C ALA A 167 14.85 11.73 -28.13
N ALA A 168 15.16 10.45 -27.87
CA ALA A 168 15.41 9.19 -28.57
C ALA A 168 15.42 8.12 -27.43
N PRO A 169 15.41 6.79 -27.71
CA PRO A 169 15.04 5.78 -26.72
C PRO A 169 16.16 5.41 -25.75
N ALA A 170 15.73 4.93 -24.58
CA ALA A 170 16.57 4.40 -23.51
C ALA A 170 17.35 3.15 -23.95
N ILE A 171 18.68 3.21 -23.85
CA ILE A 171 19.56 2.04 -23.96
C ILE A 171 19.98 1.65 -22.53
N TRP A 172 19.43 0.53 -22.06
CA TRP A 172 19.95 -0.22 -20.92
C TRP A 172 20.24 -1.65 -21.37
N ARG A 173 21.44 -2.15 -21.09
CA ARG A 173 21.89 -3.54 -21.25
C ARG A 173 23.12 -3.78 -20.33
N PRO A 174 23.42 -5.05 -19.98
CA PRO A 174 23.28 -5.63 -18.63
C PRO A 174 24.30 -5.19 -17.58
#